data_AF-A0A5Z5D9K8-F1
#
_entry.id   AF-A0A5Z5D9K8-F1
#
_cell.length_a   1.000
_cell.length_b   1.000
_cell.length_c   1.000
_cell.angle_alpha   90.00
_cell.angle_beta   90.00
_cell.angle_gamma   90.00
#
_symmetry.space_group_name_H-M   'P 1'
#
loop_
_entity.id
_entity.type
_entity.pdbx_description
1 polymer ?
#
loop_
_entity_poly.entity_id
_entity_poly.type
_entity_poly.pdbx_seq_one_letter_code
_entity_poly.pdbx_strand_id
1 'polypeptide(L)' 'NVMTMFSSVYKGLTSNLLQKLNNKEAVLRELNSLVNYIDNNQEKAEEIYAVVKTQYEVKVIEKELTHEIVRVRNVRL' A
#
# COMPACT_ATOMS: atom_id res chain seq x y z
N ASN A 1 -3.46 6.09 -8.37
CA ASN A 1 -2.65 5.38 -9.37
C ASN A 1 -1.53 4.65 -8.64
N VAL A 2 -1.36 3.36 -8.95
CA VAL A 2 -0.43 2.44 -8.30
C VAL A 2 1.03 2.91 -8.41
N MET A 3 1.40 3.52 -9.53
CA MET A 3 2.76 4.04 -9.77
C MET A 3 3.13 5.20 -8.84
N THR A 4 2.18 6.07 -8.50
CA THR A 4 2.38 7.21 -7.60
C THR A 4 2.61 6.73 -6.16
N MET A 5 1.82 5.74 -5.72
CA MET A 5 2.00 5.10 -4.42
C MET A 5 3.37 4.40 -4.36
N PHE A 6 3.71 3.62 -5.39
CA PHE A 6 4.97 2.89 -5.44
C PHE A 6 6.18 3.84 -5.48
N SER A 7 6.11 4.92 -6.26
CA SER A 7 7.15 5.95 -6.33
C SER A 7 7.39 6.62 -4.98
N SER A 8 6.33 6.82 -4.20
CA SER A 8 6.42 7.40 -2.84
C SER A 8 7.12 6.45 -1.87
N VAL A 9 6.82 5.15 -1.94
CA VAL A 9 7.50 4.10 -1.17
C VAL A 9 8.97 4.00 -1.59
N TYR A 10 9.25 3.96 -2.89
CA TYR A 10 10.60 3.93 -3.44
C TYR A 10 11.44 5.13 -2.95
N LYS A 11 10.89 6.35 -2.99
CA LYS A 11 11.54 7.55 -2.44
C LYS A 11 11.82 7.44 -0.94
N GLY A 12 10.88 6.90 -0.17
CA GLY A 12 11.08 6.66 1.27
C GLY A 12 12.20 5.65 1.56
N LEU A 13 12.26 4.57 0.78
CA LEU A 13 13.29 3.53 0.93
C LEU A 13 14.67 4.04 0.52
N THR A 14 14.77 4.75 -0.60
CA THR A 14 16.02 5.28 -1.15
C THR A 14 16.62 6.42 -0.32
N SER A 15 15.80 7.26 0.30
CA SER A 15 16.27 8.41 1.08
C SER A 15 16.89 8.03 2.43
N ASN A 16 16.45 6.95 3.09
CA ASN A 16 16.84 6.66 4.48
C ASN A 16 17.30 5.21 4.73
N LEU A 17 16.59 4.23 4.18
CA LEU A 17 16.80 2.82 4.51
C LEU A 17 18.00 2.24 3.74
N LEU A 18 18.05 2.48 2.44
CA LEU A 18 19.07 1.92 1.55
C LEU A 18 20.48 2.39 1.89
N GLN A 19 20.64 3.59 2.45
CA GLN A 19 21.97 4.09 2.85
C GLN A 19 22.60 3.27 3.99
N LYS A 20 21.78 2.58 4.79
CA LYS A 20 22.22 1.80 5.96
C LYS A 20 22.40 0.31 5.66
N LEU A 21 22.08 -0.13 4.44
CA LEU A 21 22.16 -1.53 4.05
C LEU A 21 23.51 -1.85 3.39
N ASN A 22 24.16 -2.92 3.85
CA ASN A 22 25.41 -3.41 3.26
C ASN A 22 25.23 -3.91 1.82
N ASN A 23 24.01 -4.27 1.42
CA ASN A 23 23.64 -4.78 0.10
C ASN A 23 22.82 -3.78 -0.73
N LYS A 24 22.94 -2.47 -0.46
CA LYS A 24 22.11 -1.40 -1.06
C LYS A 24 21.98 -1.47 -2.58
N GLU A 25 23.03 -1.81 -3.31
CA GLU A 25 23.02 -1.87 -4.77
C GLU A 25 22.16 -3.03 -5.30
N ALA A 26 22.21 -4.18 -4.62
CA ALA A 26 21.37 -5.31 -4.97
C ALA A 26 19.90 -4.96 -4.74
N VAL A 27 19.59 -4.34 -3.59
CA VAL A 27 18.22 -3.91 -3.28
C VAL A 27 17.72 -2.86 -4.28
N LEU A 28 18.56 -1.90 -4.66
CA LEU A 28 18.22 -0.91 -5.69
C LEU A 28 17.91 -1.55 -7.05
N ARG A 29 18.69 -2.56 -7.47
CA ARG A 29 18.41 -3.30 -8.70
C ARG A 29 17.07 -4.00 -8.65
N GLU A 30 16.77 -4.73 -7.58
CA GLU A 30 15.49 -5.42 -7.43
C GLU A 30 14.30 -4.44 -7.40
N LEU A 31 14.45 -3.30 -6.72
CA LEU A 31 13.43 -2.26 -6.71
C LEU A 31 13.19 -1.68 -8.11
N ASN A 32 14.26 -1.44 -8.89
CA ASN A 32 14.12 -0.96 -10.27
C ASN A 32 13.47 -2.02 -11.17
N SER A 33 13.83 -3.29 -11.03
CA SER A 33 13.18 -4.39 -11.76
C SER A 33 11.68 -4.45 -11.46
N LEU A 34 11.29 -4.26 -10.20
CA LEU A 34 9.89 -4.21 -9.80
C LEU A 34 9.15 -3.00 -10.38
N VAL A 35 9.75 -1.81 -10.38
CA VAL A 35 9.19 -0.62 -11.04
C VAL A 35 8.96 -0.90 -12.52
N ASN A 36 9.95 -1.45 -13.21
CA ASN A 36 9.85 -1.79 -14.63
C ASN A 36 8.76 -2.84 -14.89
N TYR A 37 8.62 -3.83 -14.02
CA TYR A 37 7.56 -4.83 -14.14
C TYR A 37 6.17 -4.19 -14.01
N ILE A 38 5.98 -3.31 -13.03
CA ILE A 38 4.69 -2.62 -12.84
C ILE A 38 4.38 -1.72 -14.03
N ASP A 39 5.37 -0.96 -14.50
CA ASP A 39 5.22 -0.05 -15.65
C ASP A 39 4.83 -0.82 -16.92
N ASN A 40 5.50 -1.94 -17.20
CA ASN A 40 5.17 -2.80 -18.34
C ASN A 40 3.82 -3.52 -18.21
N ASN A 41 3.22 -3.57 -17.02
CA ASN A 41 1.95 -4.24 -16.74
C ASN A 41 0.94 -3.26 -16.13
N GLN A 42 1.02 -1.97 -16.48
CA GLN A 42 0.34 -0.89 -15.78
C GLN A 42 -1.17 -1.10 -15.65
N GLU A 43 -1.85 -1.51 -16.72
CA GLU A 43 -3.30 -1.73 -16.72
C GLU A 43 -3.69 -2.82 -15.70
N LYS A 44 -3.01 -3.97 -15.74
CA LYS A 44 -3.26 -5.07 -14.80
C LYS A 44 -2.92 -4.68 -13.37
N ALA A 45 -1.86 -3.90 -13.17
CA ALA A 45 -1.47 -3.41 -11.86
C ALA A 45 -2.51 -2.44 -11.27
N GLU A 46 -3.08 -1.56 -12.09
CA GLU A 46 -4.16 -0.66 -11.65
C GLU A 46 -5.47 -1.43 -11.36
N GLU A 47 -5.80 -2.45 -12.16
CA GLU A 47 -6.95 -3.34 -11.89
C GLU A 47 -6.81 -4.02 -10.52
N ILE A 48 -5.66 -4.64 -10.26
CA ILE A 48 -5.36 -5.28 -8.97
C ILE A 48 -5.42 -4.26 -7.83
N TYR A 49 -4.82 -3.08 -8.03
CA TYR A 49 -4.83 -2.02 -7.04
C TYR A 49 -6.26 -1.57 -6.70
N ALA A 50 -7.14 -1.40 -7.69
CA ALA A 50 -8.53 -1.02 -7.47
C ALA A 50 -9.30 -2.06 -6.64
N VAL A 51 -9.10 -3.35 -6.91
CA VAL A 51 -9.71 -4.44 -6.15
C VAL A 51 -9.22 -4.42 -4.70
N VAL A 52 -7.91 -4.35 -4.49
CA VAL A 52 -7.32 -4.34 -3.14
C VAL A 52 -7.76 -3.10 -2.35
N LYS A 53 -7.80 -1.93 -2.98
CA LYS A 53 -8.25 -0.68 -2.36
C LYS A 53 -9.72 -0.79 -1.93
N THR A 54 -10.58 -1.31 -2.80
CA THR A 54 -12.00 -1.52 -2.49
C THR A 54 -12.17 -2.46 -1.29
N GLN A 55 -11.45 -3.58 -1.27
CA GLN A 55 -11.48 -4.52 -0.15
C GLN A 55 -11.01 -3.89 1.16
N TYR A 56 -10.00 -3.01 1.11
CA TYR A 56 -9.53 -2.28 2.27
C TYR A 56 -10.57 -1.29 2.79
N GLU A 57 -11.18 -0.48 1.91
CA GLU A 57 -12.20 0.50 2.27
C GLU A 57 -13.43 -0.18 2.93
N VAL A 58 -13.89 -1.30 2.38
CA VAL A 58 -14.97 -2.11 2.97
C VAL A 58 -14.60 -2.55 4.39
N LYS A 59 -13.40 -3.11 4.60
CA LYS A 59 -12.95 -3.55 5.92
C LYS A 59 -12.86 -2.40 6.93
N VAL A 60 -12.45 -1.21 6.50
CA VAL A 60 -12.39 -0.03 7.38
C VAL A 60 -13.80 0.39 7.79
N ILE A 61 -14.74 0.49 6.85
CA ILE A 61 -16.13 0.84 7.12
C ILE A 61 -16.79 -0.17 8.07
N GLU A 62 -16.61 -1.47 7.82
CA GLU A 62 -17.14 -2.54 8.68
C GLU A 62 -16.62 -2.43 10.12
N LYS A 63 -15.33 -2.13 10.27
CA LYS A 63 -14.70 -1.92 11.58
C LYS A 63 -15.28 -0.70 12.29
N GLU A 64 -15.46 0.41 11.58
CA GLU A 64 -16.04 1.65 12.13
C GLU A 64 -17.50 1.46 12.56
N LEU A 65 -18.32 0.82 11.72
CA LEU A 65 -19.72 0.51 12.03
C LEU A 65 -19.84 -0.41 13.25
N THR A 66 -18.97 -1.43 13.33
CA THR A 66 -18.93 -2.34 14.48
C THR A 66 -18.65 -1.58 15.78
N HIS A 67 -17.66 -0.67 15.76
CA HIS A 67 -17.38 0.17 16.92
C HIS A 67 -18.56 1.08 17.29
N GLU A 68 -19.25 1.64 16.30
CA GLU A 68 -20.40 2.51 16.55
C GLU A 68 -21.60 1.77 17.15
N ILE A 69 -21.91 0.56 16.67
CA ILE A 69 -22.95 -0.30 17.25
C ILE A 69 -22.64 -0.63 18.71
N VAL A 70 -21.38 -0.96 19.03
CA VAL A 70 -20.94 -1.22 20.40
C VAL A 70 -21.12 0.03 21.27
N ARG A 71 -20.72 1.21 20.79
CA ARG A 71 -20.93 2.48 21.52
C ARG A 71 -22.40 2.74 21.81
N VAL A 72 -23.28 2.61 20.81
CA VAL A 72 -24.73 2.86 20.98
C VAL A 72 -25.36 1.88 21.96
N ARG A 73 -24.95 0.61 21.95
CA ARG A 73 -25.42 -0.38 22.95
C ARG A 73 -24.98 -0.02 24.36
N ASN A 74 -23.73 0.42 24.54
CA ASN A 74 -23.19 0.80 25.84
C ASN A 74 -23.82 2.09 26.42
N VAL A 75 -24.37 2.99 25.59
CA VAL A 75 -25.08 4.20 26.05
C VAL A 75 -26.53 3.91 26.45
N ARG A 76 -27.12 2.83 25.90
CA ARG A 76 -28.52 2.45 26.13
C ARG A 76 -28.72 1.47 27.30
N LEU A 77 -27.63 0.96 27.87
CA LEU A 77 -27.60 0.11 29.07
C LEU A 77 -27.20 0.96 30.28
#